data_AF-A0A486XNX4-F1
#
_entry.id   AF-A0A486XNX4-F1
#
_cell.length_a   1.000
_cell.length_b   1.000
_cell.length_c   1.000
_cell.angle_alpha   90.00
_cell.angle_beta   90.00
_cell.angle_gamma   90.00
#
_symmetry.space_group_name_H-M   'P 1'
#
loop_
_entity.id
_entity.type
_entity.pdbx_description
1 polymer ?
#
loop_
_entity_poly.entity_id
_entity_poly.type
_entity_poly.pdbx_seq_one_letter_code
_entity_poly.pdbx_strand_id
1 'polypeptide(L)' 'MAKDGILIYTFGNAEGEHTDQWRNDIFYYSSIGINENIQILINNGLSILHLELDQYPEKHVYTIATKP' A
#
# COMPACT_ATOMS: atom_id res chain seq x y z
N MET A 1 -2.83 15.77 -2.73
CA MET A 1 -1.39 16.03 -2.93
C MET A 1 -1.24 17.34 -3.67
N ALA A 2 -0.15 18.09 -3.42
CA ALA A 2 0.21 19.23 -4.26
C ALA A 2 0.47 18.77 -5.70
N LYS A 3 0.29 19.67 -6.66
CA LYS A 3 0.65 19.42 -8.06
C LYS A 3 2.13 19.04 -8.15
N ASP A 4 2.45 18.05 -8.97
CA ASP A 4 3.80 17.50 -9.17
C ASP A 4 4.42 16.87 -7.90
N GLY A 5 3.60 16.61 -6.88
CA GLY A 5 4.05 16.01 -5.62
C GLY A 5 4.33 14.51 -5.75
N ILE A 6 5.34 14.04 -5.01
CA ILE A 6 5.72 12.62 -4.92
C ILE A 6 5.08 11.97 -3.69
N LEU A 7 4.44 10.81 -3.89
CA LEU A 7 3.96 9.92 -2.86
C LEU A 7 4.91 8.73 -2.75
N ILE A 8 5.40 8.49 -1.54
CA ILE A 8 6.06 7.25 -1.18
C ILE A 8 5.08 6.50 -0.26
N TYR A 9 4.72 5.28 -0.65
CA TYR A 9 3.72 4.50 0.06
C TYR A 9 4.18 3.05 0.20
N THR A 10 4.14 2.56 1.44
CA THR A 10 4.43 1.16 1.78
C THR A 10 3.19 0.47 2.32
N PHE A 11 2.95 -0.77 1.90
CA PHE A 11 1.80 -1.55 2.35
C PHE A 11 2.09 -3.05 2.27
N GLY A 12 1.21 -3.87 2.87
CA GLY A 12 1.30 -5.33 2.79
C GLY A 12 0.53 -5.89 1.58
N ASN A 13 1.02 -6.99 1.01
CA ASN A 13 0.35 -7.73 -0.07
C ASN A 13 -0.60 -8.83 0.44
N ALA A 14 -1.22 -8.63 1.60
CA ALA A 14 -2.28 -9.53 2.08
C ALA A 14 -3.64 -9.09 1.50
N GLU A 15 -4.62 -9.98 1.55
CA GLU A 15 -6.01 -9.70 1.14
C GLU A 15 -6.98 -10.22 2.20
N GLY A 16 -8.09 -9.50 2.39
CA GLY A 16 -9.18 -9.88 3.28
C GLY A 16 -9.14 -9.19 4.65
N GLU A 17 -9.89 -9.74 5.59
CA GLU A 17 -9.94 -9.29 6.98
C GLU A 17 -8.92 -10.04 7.83
N HIS A 18 -8.30 -9.32 8.75
CA HIS A 18 -7.25 -9.81 9.61
C HIS A 18 -7.52 -9.40 11.05
N THR A 19 -7.00 -10.20 11.95
CA THR A 19 -7.01 -9.94 13.38
C THR A 19 -5.61 -10.23 13.90
N ASP A 20 -5.03 -9.29 14.63
CA ASP A 20 -3.70 -9.42 15.22
C ASP A 20 -3.71 -8.92 16.68
N GLN A 21 -2.63 -9.13 17.41
CA GLN A 21 -2.44 -8.60 18.75
C GLN A 21 -1.35 -7.54 18.78
N TRP A 22 -1.69 -6.38 19.35
CA TRP A 22 -0.73 -5.33 19.61
C TRP A 22 -0.83 -4.90 21.07
N ARG A 23 0.25 -5.09 21.83
CA ARG A 23 0.35 -4.70 23.26
C ARG A 23 -0.83 -5.22 24.12
N ASN A 24 -1.19 -6.49 23.94
CA ASN A 24 -2.30 -7.19 24.59
C ASN A 24 -3.72 -6.77 24.15
N ASP A 25 -3.84 -5.89 23.15
CA ASP A 25 -5.12 -5.57 22.53
C ASP A 25 -5.30 -6.32 21.21
N ILE A 26 -6.54 -6.67 20.90
CA ILE A 26 -6.92 -7.26 19.61
C ILE A 26 -7.13 -6.12 18.60
N PHE A 27 -6.42 -6.20 17.48
CA PHE A 27 -6.49 -5.22 16.40
C PHE A 27 -7.08 -5.86 15.15
N TYR A 28 -8.10 -5.23 14.58
CA TYR A 28 -8.76 -5.67 13.35
C TYR A 28 -8.37 -4.75 12.20
N TYR A 29 -8.00 -5.33 11.07
CA TYR A 29 -7.66 -4.56 9.88
C TYR A 29 -7.94 -5.37 8.63
N SER A 30 -8.08 -4.69 7.49
CA SER A 30 -8.25 -5.33 6.20
C SER A 30 -7.10 -4.97 5.27
N SER A 31 -6.75 -5.89 4.40
CA SER A 31 -5.77 -5.67 3.33
C SER A 31 -6.42 -5.97 1.98
N ILE A 32 -5.92 -5.32 0.93
CA ILE A 32 -6.54 -5.36 -0.42
C ILE A 32 -5.53 -5.77 -1.51
N GLY A 33 -4.34 -6.22 -1.14
CA GLY A 33 -3.31 -6.67 -2.07
C GLY A 33 -2.69 -5.55 -2.90
N ILE A 34 -1.74 -5.94 -3.77
CA ILE A 34 -1.03 -4.99 -4.66
C ILE A 34 -1.96 -4.35 -5.66
N ASN A 35 -2.74 -5.14 -6.39
CA ASN A 35 -3.49 -4.65 -7.55
C ASN A 35 -4.54 -3.62 -7.15
N GLU A 36 -5.29 -3.86 -6.08
CA GLU A 36 -6.33 -2.92 -5.64
C GLU A 36 -5.73 -1.63 -5.10
N ASN A 37 -4.62 -1.70 -4.33
CA ASN A 37 -3.88 -0.50 -3.90
C ASN A 37 -3.45 0.35 -5.10
N ILE A 38 -2.85 -0.28 -6.12
CA ILE A 38 -2.40 0.43 -7.33
C ILE A 38 -3.58 1.00 -8.12
N GLN A 39 -4.66 0.24 -8.26
CA GLN A 39 -5.86 0.71 -8.96
C GLN A 39 -6.48 1.93 -8.25
N ILE A 40 -6.50 1.95 -6.91
CA ILE A 40 -6.95 3.10 -6.13
C ILE A 40 -6.07 4.34 -6.40
N LEU A 41 -4.75 4.18 -6.43
CA LEU A 41 -3.85 5.30 -6.74
C LEU A 41 -4.12 5.86 -8.16
N ILE A 42 -4.23 4.98 -9.15
CA ILE A 42 -4.53 5.35 -10.55
C ILE A 42 -5.89 6.05 -10.64
N ASN A 43 -6.92 5.51 -10.00
CA ASN A 43 -8.27 6.09 -9.99
C ASN A 43 -8.33 7.46 -9.30
N ASN A 44 -7.36 7.77 -8.42
CA ASN A 44 -7.21 9.08 -7.78
C ASN A 44 -6.34 10.07 -8.57
N GLY A 45 -5.99 9.71 -9.81
CA GLY A 45 -5.23 10.53 -10.74
C GLY A 45 -3.74 10.54 -10.47
N LEU A 46 -3.21 9.53 -9.78
CA LEU A 46 -1.77 9.36 -9.65
C LEU A 46 -1.20 8.52 -10.79
N SER A 47 0.04 8.80 -11.17
CA SER A 47 0.85 7.95 -12.04
C SER A 47 1.84 7.16 -11.21
N ILE A 48 1.92 5.85 -11.40
CA ILE A 48 2.88 4.97 -10.72
C ILE A 48 4.24 5.10 -11.40
N LEU A 49 5.28 5.40 -10.61
CA LEU A 49 6.66 5.57 -11.08
C LEU A 49 7.53 4.36 -10.73
N HIS A 50 7.25 3.69 -9.61
CA HIS A 50 7.98 2.52 -9.13
C HIS A 50 7.06 1.61 -8.32
N LEU A 51 7.24 0.29 -8.44
CA LEU A 51 6.55 -0.73 -7.64
C LEU A 51 7.50 -1.89 -7.39
N GLU A 52 7.68 -2.25 -6.12
CA GLU A 52 8.61 -3.27 -5.69
C GLU A 52 8.07 -4.07 -4.51
N LEU A 53 8.39 -5.37 -4.47
CA LEU A 53 8.26 -6.20 -3.28
C LEU A 53 9.60 -6.14 -2.53
N ASP A 54 9.63 -5.50 -1.36
CA ASP A 54 10.86 -4.99 -0.75
C ASP A 54 11.50 -5.91 0.31
N GLN A 55 10.77 -6.95 0.74
CA GLN A 55 11.22 -7.89 1.78
C GLN A 55 10.89 -9.34 1.40
N TYR A 56 11.66 -10.28 1.97
CA TYR A 56 11.37 -11.72 1.98
C TYR A 56 11.83 -12.29 3.32
N PRO A 57 11.03 -13.15 4.00
CA PRO A 57 9.78 -13.77 3.54
C PRO A 57 8.52 -12.89 3.65
N GLU A 58 8.62 -11.72 4.26
CA GLU A 58 7.51 -10.79 4.42
C GLU A 58 7.04 -10.25 3.07
N LYS A 59 5.75 -9.94 2.92
CA LYS A 59 5.19 -9.47 1.65
C LYS A 59 4.93 -7.97 1.67
N HIS A 60 5.95 -7.19 1.99
CA HIS A 60 5.88 -5.73 1.98
C HIS A 60 6.15 -5.18 0.59
N VAL A 61 5.38 -4.15 0.25
CA VAL A 61 5.35 -3.52 -1.05
C VAL A 61 5.68 -2.05 -0.88
N TYR A 62 6.57 -1.56 -1.72
CA TYR A 62 6.98 -0.16 -1.78
C TYR A 62 6.60 0.41 -3.15
N THR A 63 5.91 1.54 -3.17
CA THR A 63 5.58 2.25 -4.41
C THR A 63 5.89 3.74 -4.32
N ILE A 64 6.37 4.27 -5.45
CA ILE A 64 6.52 5.71 -5.68
C ILE A 64 5.49 6.10 -6.74
N ALA A 65 4.70 7.14 -6.46
CA ALA A 65 3.74 7.69 -7.40
C ALA A 65 3.81 9.22 -7.43
N THR A 66 3.30 9.83 -8.49
CA THR A 66 3.19 11.29 -8.61
C THR A 66 1.76 11.70 -8.91
N LYS A 67 1.35 12.89 -8.47
CA LYS A 67 0.10 13.52 -8.90
C LYS A 67 0.43 14.67 -9.88
N PRO A 68 0.18 14.50 -11.19
CA PRO A 68 0.41 15.54 -12.20
C PRO A 68 -0.37 16.85 -11.94
#